data_AF-A0A653XX01-F1
#
_entry.id   AF-A0A653XX01-F1
#
_cell.length_a   1.000
_cell.length_b   1.000
_cell.length_c   1.000
_cell.angle_alpha   90.00
_cell.angle_beta   90.00
_cell.angle_gamma   90.00
#
_symmetry.space_group_name_H-M   'P 1'
#
loop_
_entity.id
_entity.type
_entity.pdbx_description
1 polymer ?
#
loop_
_entity_poly.entity_id
_entity_poly.type
_entity_poly.pdbx_seq_one_letter_code
_entity_poly.pdbx_strand_id
1 'polypeptide(L)'
;MAGKFEAFVDHNSFFRFRLLGPDGSIMAVSGPFDTKSALAAGIAAVRECAGTGLVTDLCPAGTVPRQAPVAAPAPAAAPLQDDCDDRRGSTNAHIFSLSKGQRRQGSRPRWITAAAR
;
A
#
# COMPACT_ATOMS: atom_id res chain seq x y z
N MET A 1 11.29 9.65 7.95
CA MET A 1 10.34 10.36 8.83
C MET A 1 10.09 9.49 10.06
N ALA A 2 10.00 10.07 11.26
CA ALA A 2 9.84 9.32 12.51
C ALA A 2 8.37 8.91 12.74
N GLY A 3 8.16 7.81 13.47
CA GLY A 3 6.83 7.41 13.93
C GLY A 3 6.22 8.39 14.94
N LYS A 4 4.92 8.26 15.21
CA LYS A 4 4.19 9.13 16.16
C LYS A 4 3.41 8.33 17.20
N PHE A 5 3.33 8.86 18.41
CA PHE A 5 2.45 8.34 19.47
C PHE A 5 1.11 9.04 19.41
N GLU A 6 0.03 8.28 19.53
CA GLU A 6 -1.34 8.79 19.66
C GLU A 6 -1.96 8.28 20.94
N ALA A 7 -2.45 9.20 21.78
CA ALA A 7 -3.16 8.91 23.02
C ALA A 7 -4.67 8.85 22.77
N PHE A 8 -5.34 7.86 23.34
CA PHE A 8 -6.79 7.69 23.25
C PHE A 8 -7.35 7.04 24.52
N VAL A 9 -8.66 7.11 24.70
CA VAL A 9 -9.38 6.38 25.76
C VAL A 9 -10.12 5.22 25.10
N ASP A 10 -10.01 4.01 25.67
CA ASP A 10 -10.71 2.84 25.14
C ASP A 10 -12.14 2.71 25.68
N HIS A 11 -12.84 1.68 25.23
CA HIS A 11 -14.23 1.42 25.63
C HIS A 11 -14.41 1.13 27.13
N ASN A 12 -13.33 0.74 27.82
CA ASN A 12 -13.32 0.52 29.27
C ASN A 12 -12.94 1.79 30.06
N SER A 13 -12.85 2.95 29.40
CA SER A 13 -12.43 4.22 29.99
C SER A 13 -10.98 4.26 30.47
N PHE A 14 -10.11 3.37 29.96
CA PHE A 14 -8.67 3.44 30.25
C PHE A 14 -7.93 4.30 29.22
N PHE A 15 -6.90 5.00 29.67
CA PHE A 15 -5.99 5.70 28.79
C PHE A 15 -5.03 4.71 28.14
N ARG A 16 -4.85 4.82 26.82
CA ARG A 16 -3.90 4.01 26.05
C ARG A 16 -3.18 4.88 25.03
N PHE A 17 -2.05 4.39 24.55
CA PHE A 17 -1.41 4.96 23.38
C PHE A 17 -1.12 3.89 22.34
N ARG A 18 -1.02 4.32 21.09
CA ARG A 18 -0.47 3.53 19.98
C ARG A 18 0.72 4.24 19.37
N LEU A 19 1.70 3.47 18.91
CA LEU A 19 2.81 3.96 18.10
C LEU A 19 2.52 3.63 16.64
N LEU A 20 2.55 4.66 15.79
CA LEU A 20 2.38 4.54 14.36
C LEU A 20 3.71 4.68 13.63
N GLY A 21 3.91 3.88 12.60
CA GLY A 21 4.99 4.03 11.63
C GLY A 21 4.81 5.27 10.74
N PRO A 22 5.81 5.61 9.91
CA PRO A 22 5.72 6.75 8.99
C PRO A 22 4.65 6.56 7.91
N ASP A 23 4.26 5.32 7.62
CA ASP A 23 3.19 4.91 6.73
C ASP A 23 1.80 4.90 7.41
N GLY A 24 1.73 5.21 8.71
CA GLY A 24 0.51 5.15 9.50
C GLY A 24 0.13 3.76 9.99
N SER A 25 0.96 2.74 9.74
CA SER A 25 0.74 1.39 10.28
C SER A 25 0.90 1.36 11.81
N ILE A 26 0.11 0.54 12.50
CA ILE A 26 0.24 0.38 13.96
C ILE A 26 1.41 -0.55 14.26
N MET A 27 2.43 -0.03 14.94
CA MET A 27 3.61 -0.81 15.34
C MET A 27 3.47 -1.39 16.74
N ALA A 28 2.84 -0.66 17.66
CA ALA A 28 2.62 -1.10 19.04
C ALA A 28 1.39 -0.42 19.65
N VAL A 29 0.75 -1.10 20.60
CA VAL A 29 -0.37 -0.58 21.41
C VAL A 29 -0.08 -0.85 22.87
N SER A 30 -0.27 0.14 23.73
CA SER A 30 0.00 0.02 25.15
C SER A 30 -1.05 -0.82 25.90
N GLY A 31 -0.67 -1.27 27.09
CA GLY A 31 -1.64 -1.64 28.12
C GLY A 31 -2.50 -0.45 28.57
N PRO A 32 -3.55 -0.71 29.36
CA PRO A 32 -4.39 0.32 29.96
C PRO A 32 -3.65 1.10 31.05
N PHE A 33 -3.93 2.40 31.15
CA PHE A 33 -3.48 3.27 32.24
C PHE A 33 -4.69 3.97 32.88
N ASP A 34 -4.66 4.15 34.19
CA ASP A 34 -5.75 4.81 34.94
C ASP A 34 -5.75 6.33 34.79
N THR A 35 -4.59 6.93 34.51
CA THR A 35 -4.44 8.40 34.42
C THR A 35 -3.64 8.84 33.22
N LYS A 36 -3.91 10.06 32.74
CA LYS A 36 -3.16 10.69 31.65
C LYS A 36 -1.68 10.94 32.01
N SER A 37 -1.37 11.12 33.30
CA SER A 37 0.02 11.24 33.77
C SER A 37 0.77 9.92 33.65
N ALA A 38 0.14 8.81 34.08
CA ALA A 38 0.72 7.47 33.91
C ALA A 38 0.93 7.12 32.43
N LEU A 39 -0.02 7.51 31.57
CA LEU A 39 0.12 7.38 30.11
C LEU A 39 1.37 8.11 29.59
N ALA A 40 1.58 9.37 30.00
CA ALA A 40 2.73 10.17 29.57
C ALA A 40 4.06 9.57 30.07
N ALA A 41 4.09 9.07 31.32
CA ALA A 41 5.23 8.37 31.87
C ALA A 41 5.53 7.08 31.07
N GLY A 42 4.50 6.33 30.69
CA GLY A 42 4.64 5.15 29.84
C GLY A 42 5.24 5.46 28.46
N ILE A 43 4.82 6.56 27.82
CA ILE A 43 5.41 7.01 26.55
C ILE A 43 6.89 7.39 26.72
N ALA A 44 7.25 8.07 27.82
CA ALA A 44 8.64 8.42 28.11
C ALA A 44 9.50 7.17 28.29
N ALA A 45 9.02 6.19 29.06
CA ALA A 45 9.69 4.91 29.25
C ALA A 45 9.88 4.17 27.92
N VAL A 46 8.85 4.10 27.06
CA VAL A 46 8.98 3.46 25.74
C VAL A 46 10.02 4.17 24.88
N ARG A 47 10.10 5.50 24.91
CA ARG A 47 11.12 6.23 24.11
C ARG A 47 12.54 5.88 24.55
N GLU A 48 12.77 5.74 25.85
CA GLU A 48 14.06 5.37 26.41
C GLU A 48 14.40 3.90 26.11
N CYS A 49 13.46 2.99 26.43
CA CYS A 49 13.66 1.55 26.25
C CYS A 49 13.71 1.15 24.78
N ALA A 50 12.90 1.72 23.88
CA ALA A 50 12.90 1.33 22.47
C ALA A 50 14.15 1.83 21.72
N GLY A 51 14.81 2.88 22.23
CA GLY A 51 16.06 3.37 21.64
C GLY A 51 17.28 2.51 21.96
N THR A 52 17.25 1.75 23.06
CA THR A 52 18.44 1.06 23.62
C THR A 52 18.20 -0.39 24.05
N GLY A 53 16.95 -0.85 24.06
CA GLY A 53 16.54 -2.13 24.60
C GLY A 53 17.06 -3.32 23.80
N LEU A 54 17.44 -4.37 24.52
CA LEU A 54 17.86 -5.65 23.92
C LEU A 54 16.63 -6.45 23.47
N VAL A 55 16.80 -7.20 22.38
CA VAL A 55 15.78 -8.12 21.87
C VAL A 55 16.03 -9.51 22.44
N THR A 56 15.01 -10.10 23.07
CA THR A 56 15.02 -11.50 23.52
C THR A 56 13.93 -12.26 22.77
N ASP A 57 14.31 -13.37 22.13
CA ASP A 57 13.35 -14.24 21.45
C ASP A 57 12.70 -15.19 22.47
N LEU A 58 11.37 -15.14 22.53
CA LEU A 58 10.54 -16.01 23.37
C LEU A 58 9.60 -16.90 22.54
N CYS A 59 9.85 -17.04 21.23
CA CYS A 59 9.08 -17.92 20.36
C CYS A 59 9.25 -19.39 20.82
N PRO A 60 8.17 -20.20 20.85
CA PRO A 60 8.28 -21.60 21.23
C PRO A 60 9.12 -22.37 20.22
N ALA A 61 9.98 -23.26 20.73
CA ALA A 61 10.83 -24.11 19.91
C ALA A 61 9.97 -24.98 18.96
N GLY A 62 10.32 -25.00 17.67
CA GLY A 62 9.57 -25.72 16.64
C GLY A 62 8.47 -24.93 15.93
N THR A 63 8.37 -23.60 16.16
CA THR A 63 7.52 -22.74 15.34
C THR A 63 8.01 -22.75 13.90
N VAL A 64 7.29 -23.49 13.03
CA VAL A 64 7.60 -23.53 11.60
C VAL A 64 7.18 -22.20 11.00
N PRO A 65 8.10 -21.43 10.38
CA PRO A 65 7.72 -20.19 9.72
C PRO A 65 6.69 -20.49 8.64
N ARG A 66 5.64 -19.67 8.57
CA ARG A 66 4.61 -19.84 7.55
C ARG A 66 5.25 -19.69 6.19
N GLN A 67 5.29 -20.78 5.43
CA GLN A 67 5.78 -20.74 4.05
C GLN A 67 4.88 -19.80 3.26
N ALA A 68 5.49 -18.77 2.67
CA ALA A 68 4.79 -17.93 1.72
C ALA A 68 4.25 -18.83 0.60
N PRO A 69 3.01 -18.63 0.14
CA PRO A 69 2.51 -19.37 -1.02
C PRO A 69 3.49 -19.18 -2.16
N VAL A 70 4.11 -20.27 -2.63
CA VAL A 70 4.87 -20.24 -3.88
C VAL A 70 3.87 -19.82 -4.94
N ALA A 71 4.07 -18.63 -5.53
CA ALA A 71 3.26 -18.16 -6.62
C ALA A 71 3.26 -19.26 -7.69
N ALA A 72 2.09 -19.84 -7.95
CA ALA A 72 1.94 -20.81 -9.03
C ALA A 72 2.45 -20.16 -10.32
N PRO A 73 3.23 -20.87 -11.16
CA PRO A 73 3.70 -20.31 -12.41
C PRO A 73 2.47 -19.83 -13.19
N ALA A 74 2.49 -18.54 -13.56
CA ALA A 74 1.48 -17.99 -14.45
C ALA A 74 1.42 -18.87 -15.71
N PRO A 75 0.23 -19.25 -16.19
CA PRO A 75 0.14 -20.07 -17.38
C PRO A 75 0.88 -19.35 -18.50
N ALA A 76 1.85 -20.05 -19.10
CA ALA A 76 2.57 -19.56 -20.26
C ALA A 76 1.54 -19.13 -21.30
N ALA A 77 1.66 -17.88 -21.77
CA ALA A 77 0.81 -17.35 -22.82
C ALA A 77 0.75 -18.37 -23.97
N ALA A 78 -0.46 -18.85 -24.26
CA ALA A 78 -0.70 -19.74 -25.36
C ALA A 78 -0.12 -19.11 -26.65
N PRO A 79 0.56 -19.88 -27.52
CA PRO A 79 1.07 -19.34 -28.76
C PRO A 79 -0.11 -18.77 -29.55
N LEU A 80 0.01 -17.50 -29.94
CA LEU A 80 -0.88 -16.89 -30.92
C LEU A 80 -0.87 -17.77 -32.16
N GLN A 81 -2.01 -18.36 -32.48
CA GLN A 81 -2.19 -19.11 -33.71
C GLN A 81 -2.19 -18.09 -34.85
N ASP A 82 -1.08 -18.05 -35.59
CA ASP A 82 -0.96 -17.34 -36.85
C ASP A 82 -1.73 -18.16 -37.90
N ASP A 83 -3.04 -17.97 -37.97
CA ASP A 83 -3.91 -18.56 -38.99
C ASP A 83 -3.72 -17.77 -40.29
N CYS A 84 -2.53 -17.90 -40.89
CA CYS A 84 -2.30 -17.58 -42.29
C CYS A 84 -2.87 -18.74 -43.13
N ASP A 85 -4.20 -18.81 -43.27
CA ASP A 85 -4.81 -19.68 -44.28
C ASP A 85 -5.73 -18.92 -45.25
N ASP A 86 -5.51 -19.31 -46.49
CA ASP A 86 -5.84 -18.63 -47.72
C ASP A 86 -7.32 -18.88 -48.05
N ARG A 87 -8.21 -17.93 -47.75
CA ARG A 87 -9.57 -17.93 -48.31
C ARG A 87 -9.76 -16.84 -49.36
N ARG A 88 -9.14 -17.12 -50.49
CA ARG A 88 -9.50 -16.61 -51.81
C ARG A 88 -11.00 -16.85 -52.09
N GLY A 89 -11.80 -15.80 -51.92
CA GLY A 89 -12.91 -15.43 -52.81
C GLY A 89 -14.34 -15.85 -52.42
N SER A 90 -15.15 -14.89 -51.98
CA SER A 90 -16.45 -14.66 -52.61
C SER A 90 -16.92 -13.22 -52.37
N THR A 91 -17.38 -12.63 -53.46
CA THR A 91 -17.86 -11.27 -53.70
C THR A 91 -18.93 -10.80 -52.71
N ASN A 92 -18.72 -9.62 -52.13
CA ASN A 92 -19.69 -8.53 -52.26
C ASN A 92 -19.06 -7.17 -51.89
N ALA A 93 -18.97 -6.32 -52.90
CA ALA A 93 -18.52 -4.95 -52.78
C ALA A 93 -19.61 -4.10 -52.10
N HIS A 94 -19.32 -3.59 -50.91
CA HIS A 94 -19.95 -2.37 -50.41
C HIS A 94 -18.85 -1.34 -50.15
N ILE A 95 -18.64 -0.51 -51.15
CA ILE A 95 -17.92 0.76 -51.06
C ILE A 95 -18.80 1.73 -50.29
N PHE A 96 -18.39 2.17 -49.11
CA PHE A 96 -18.69 3.48 -48.50
C PHE A 96 -17.82 3.61 -47.25
N SER A 97 -17.23 4.73 -46.83
CA SER A 97 -16.79 5.98 -47.41
C SER A 97 -15.95 6.61 -46.29
N LEU A 98 -14.72 7.03 -46.58
CA LEU A 98 -13.79 7.55 -45.57
C LEU A 98 -14.14 9.02 -45.24
N SER A 99 -14.81 9.28 -44.12
CA SER A 99 -14.92 10.65 -43.60
C SER A 99 -13.67 11.00 -42.78
N LYS A 100 -12.75 11.72 -43.42
CA LYS A 100 -11.68 12.46 -42.72
C LYS A 100 -12.33 13.54 -41.83
N GLY A 101 -12.41 13.27 -40.54
CA GLY A 101 -12.79 14.23 -39.49
C GLY A 101 -11.56 14.74 -38.74
N GLN A 102 -11.46 16.05 -38.64
CA GLN A 102 -10.28 16.84 -38.33
C GLN A 102 -9.77 16.72 -36.87
N ARG A 103 -8.45 16.63 -36.71
CA ARG A 103 -7.68 16.85 -35.47
C ARG A 103 -8.05 18.20 -34.84
N ARG A 104 -8.47 18.20 -33.57
CA ARG A 104 -8.40 19.37 -32.68
C ARG A 104 -7.59 19.00 -31.44
N GLN A 105 -6.37 19.54 -31.39
CA GLN A 105 -5.59 19.70 -30.16
C GLN A 105 -6.29 20.70 -29.24
N GLY A 106 -6.25 20.42 -27.94
CA GLY A 106 -6.57 21.37 -26.86
C GLY A 106 -6.96 20.57 -25.62
N SER A 107 -6.42 20.77 -24.41
CA SER A 107 -5.47 21.73 -23.87
C SER A 107 -4.84 21.07 -22.64
N ARG A 108 -3.52 21.21 -22.45
CA ARG A 108 -2.86 20.79 -21.20
C ARG A 108 -3.30 21.72 -20.07
N PRO A 109 -3.70 21.25 -18.88
CA PRO A 109 -3.95 22.13 -17.75
C PRO A 109 -2.63 22.80 -17.31
N ARG A 110 -2.58 24.12 -17.50
CA ARG A 110 -1.51 25.01 -17.01
C ARG A 110 -1.80 25.36 -15.56
N TRP A 111 -1.07 24.76 -14.63
CA TRP A 111 -0.84 25.35 -13.31
C TRP A 111 0.51 24.85 -12.78
N ILE A 112 1.57 25.43 -13.34
CA ILE A 112 2.83 25.64 -12.63
C ILE A 112 3.08 27.13 -12.74
N THR A 113 2.89 27.85 -11.64
CA THR A 113 3.50 29.16 -11.46
C THR A 113 4.20 29.15 -10.13
N ALA A 114 5.52 29.06 -10.21
CA ALA A 114 6.43 29.40 -9.14
C ALA A 114 6.30 30.92 -8.86
N ALA A 115 6.25 31.29 -7.59
CA ALA A 115 6.55 32.64 -7.14
C ALA A 115 7.85 32.56 -6.34
N ALA A 116 8.92 33.04 -6.97
CA ALA A 116 10.16 33.39 -6.29
C ALA A 116 9.98 34.74 -5.60
N ARG A 117 10.49 34.84 -4.37
CA ARG A 117 11.25 35.98 -3.86
C ARG A 117 12.05 35.54 -2.66
#